data_AF-A0AAN9W4H1-F1
#
_entry.id   AF-A0AAN9W4H1-F1
#
_cell.length_a   1.000
_cell.length_b   1.000
_cell.length_c   1.000
_cell.angle_alpha   90.00
_cell.angle_beta   90.00
_cell.angle_gamma   90.00
#
_symmetry.space_group_name_H-M   'P 1'
#
loop_
_entity.id
_entity.type
_entity.pdbx_description
1 polymer ?
#
loop_
_entity_poly.entity_id
_entity_poly.type
_entity_poly.pdbx_seq_one_letter_code
_entity_poly.pdbx_strand_id
1 'polypeptide(L)'
;MLTRVILPSARRLVQANVGATSRVCAYHAPAHPETTVGDLPIPQGSWQADYESKQRKYNLHLLMGIGFTVGTLIVAKASGLFHLNYSVPQLKDQ
;
A
#
# COMPACT_ATOMS: atom_id res chain seq x y z
N MET A 1 -8.77 -18.83 6.51
CA MET A 1 -7.38 -18.36 6.34
C MET A 1 -7.03 -17.37 7.45
N LEU A 2 -6.94 -17.84 8.70
CA LEU A 2 -6.73 -16.99 9.89
C LEU A 2 -5.96 -17.74 11.00
N THR A 3 -4.94 -18.54 10.63
CA THR A 3 -4.13 -19.30 11.60
C THR A 3 -2.72 -19.53 11.07
N ARG A 4 -1.88 -18.48 11.04
CA ARG A 4 -0.42 -18.60 10.87
C ARG A 4 0.34 -17.43 11.52
N VAL A 5 0.08 -17.15 12.80
CA VAL A 5 0.90 -16.19 13.56
C VAL A 5 1.06 -16.63 15.01
N ILE A 6 1.54 -17.85 15.28
CA ILE A 6 2.05 -18.18 16.62
C ILE A 6 3.19 -19.22 16.51
N LEU A 7 4.35 -18.87 17.08
CA LEU A 7 5.58 -19.63 17.36
C LEU A 7 6.58 -19.91 16.21
N PRO A 8 7.74 -19.23 16.27
CA PRO A 8 8.99 -19.99 16.37
C PRO A 8 9.93 -19.37 17.41
N SER A 9 9.76 -19.74 18.69
CA SER A 9 10.62 -19.28 19.78
C SER A 9 11.05 -20.42 20.71
N ALA A 10 11.52 -21.56 20.16
CA ALA A 10 11.96 -22.69 20.99
C ALA A 10 12.99 -23.60 20.32
N ARG A 11 13.99 -23.05 19.61
CA ARG A 11 15.02 -23.88 18.96
C ARG A 11 16.46 -23.41 19.06
N ARG A 12 16.83 -22.69 20.13
CA ARG A 12 18.25 -22.31 20.34
C ARG A 12 18.65 -22.30 21.81
N LEU A 13 18.74 -23.47 22.43
CA LEU A 13 19.34 -23.62 23.77
C LEU A 13 20.27 -24.85 23.93
N VAL A 14 20.75 -25.50 22.86
CA VAL A 14 21.59 -26.72 23.01
C VAL A 14 22.93 -26.65 22.26
N GLN A 15 23.46 -25.48 21.91
CA GLN A 15 24.83 -25.40 21.38
C GLN A 15 25.64 -24.35 22.14
N ALA A 16 25.92 -24.66 23.39
CA ALA A 16 27.01 -24.05 24.14
C ALA A 16 28.12 -25.09 24.30
N ASN A 17 29.35 -24.65 23.98
CA ASN A 17 30.64 -25.19 24.42
C ASN A 17 31.21 -26.44 23.73
N VAL A 18 31.86 -26.22 22.59
CA VAL A 18 33.18 -26.79 22.28
C VAL A 18 33.97 -25.61 21.68
N GLY A 19 34.94 -25.00 22.35
CA GLY A 19 36.25 -25.54 22.69
C GLY A 19 37.28 -24.59 22.08
N ALA A 20 38.23 -24.14 22.88
CA ALA A 20 39.10 -23.00 22.62
C ALA A 20 40.22 -23.26 21.60
N THR A 21 40.89 -22.15 21.24
CA THR A 21 42.24 -21.99 20.67
C THR A 21 42.41 -21.96 19.14
N SER A 22 42.62 -20.74 18.62
CA SER A 22 43.73 -20.43 17.71
C SER A 22 43.85 -18.91 17.57
N ARG A 23 44.94 -18.32 18.09
CA ARG A 23 45.27 -16.90 17.84
C ARG A 23 46.09 -16.82 16.56
N VAL A 24 45.41 -16.90 15.43
CA VAL A 24 45.92 -16.36 14.16
C VAL A 24 45.62 -14.87 14.18
N CYS A 25 46.51 -14.03 13.65
CA CYS A 25 46.23 -12.62 13.38
C CYS A 25 45.04 -12.55 12.42
N ALA A 26 43.83 -12.54 12.98
CA ALA A 26 42.61 -12.44 12.22
C ALA A 26 42.47 -10.97 11.83
N TYR A 27 42.63 -10.68 10.54
CA TYR A 27 42.02 -9.49 9.95
C TYR A 27 40.62 -9.35 10.55
N HIS A 28 40.28 -8.20 11.12
CA HIS A 28 38.92 -7.96 11.59
C HIS A 28 37.99 -8.23 10.42
N ALA A 29 37.27 -9.35 10.47
CA ALA A 29 36.18 -9.58 9.55
C ALA A 29 35.26 -8.36 9.68
N PRO A 30 34.86 -7.73 8.56
CA PRO A 30 34.04 -6.54 8.63
C PRO A 30 32.81 -6.86 9.48
N ALA A 31 32.51 -5.99 10.45
CA ALA A 31 31.43 -6.19 11.41
C ALA A 31 30.04 -6.33 10.73
N HIS A 32 29.97 -5.94 9.46
CA HIS A 32 28.83 -6.08 8.59
C HIS A 32 29.27 -6.76 7.28
N PRO A 33 28.42 -7.63 6.70
CA PRO A 33 28.69 -8.16 5.37
C PRO A 33 28.85 -7.00 4.38
N GLU A 34 29.87 -7.06 3.52
CA GLU A 34 30.08 -6.06 2.48
C GLU A 34 28.91 -6.13 1.49
N THR A 35 28.07 -5.09 1.49
CA THR A 35 26.94 -5.01 0.55
C THR A 35 27.47 -4.93 -0.87
N THR A 36 27.28 -6.00 -1.62
CA THR A 36 27.67 -6.09 -3.03
C THR A 36 26.50 -5.63 -3.89
N VAL A 37 26.74 -5.21 -5.14
CA VAL A 37 25.68 -4.89 -6.12
C VAL A 37 24.70 -6.07 -6.34
N GLY A 38 25.09 -7.29 -5.97
CA GLY A 38 24.20 -8.46 -5.95
C GLY A 38 23.13 -8.45 -4.85
N ASP A 39 23.28 -7.62 -3.81
CA ASP A 39 22.34 -7.52 -2.69
C ASP A 39 21.17 -6.57 -2.96
N LEU A 40 21.15 -5.94 -4.14
CA LEU A 40 20.06 -5.09 -4.57
C LEU A 40 18.79 -5.94 -4.79
N PRO A 41 17.60 -5.44 -4.39
CA PRO A 41 16.35 -6.12 -4.66
C PRO A 41 16.14 -6.21 -6.17
N ILE A 42 16.25 -7.42 -6.71
CA ILE A 42 15.93 -7.70 -8.11
C ILE A 42 14.40 -7.62 -8.24
N PRO A 43 13.85 -6.83 -9.17
CA PRO A 43 12.40 -6.78 -9.38
C PRO A 43 11.89 -8.18 -9.69
N GLN A 44 10.99 -8.68 -8.83
CA GLN A 44 10.39 -9.99 -8.96
C GLN A 44 8.98 -9.86 -9.56
N GLY A 45 8.64 -10.75 -10.50
CA GLY A 45 7.31 -10.84 -11.09
C GLY A 45 7.05 -9.93 -12.28
N SER A 46 5.82 -9.99 -12.80
CA SER A 46 5.39 -9.18 -13.94
C SER A 46 4.94 -7.79 -13.48
N TRP A 47 5.68 -6.76 -13.89
CA TRP A 47 5.31 -5.36 -13.65
C TRP A 47 3.91 -5.03 -14.18
N GLN A 48 3.50 -5.68 -15.26
CA GLN A 48 2.21 -5.46 -15.89
C GLN A 48 1.06 -5.93 -15.00
N ALA A 49 1.18 -7.12 -14.39
CA ALA A 49 0.14 -7.66 -13.53
C ALA A 49 -0.06 -6.81 -12.26
N ASP A 50 1.03 -6.32 -11.67
CA ASP A 50 0.97 -5.40 -10.51
C ASP A 50 0.35 -4.05 -10.90
N TYR A 51 0.73 -3.50 -12.06
CA TYR A 51 0.16 -2.28 -12.60
C TYR A 51 -1.35 -2.41 -12.85
N GLU A 52 -1.79 -3.47 -13.52
CA GLU A 52 -3.21 -3.73 -13.82
C GLU A 52 -4.04 -3.88 -12.54
N SER A 53 -3.50 -4.56 -11.52
CA SER A 53 -4.13 -4.69 -10.20
C SER A 53 -4.33 -3.32 -9.54
N LYS A 54 -3.29 -2.48 -9.52
CA LYS A 54 -3.35 -1.12 -8.97
C LYS A 54 -4.32 -0.25 -9.76
N GLN A 55 -4.30 -0.33 -11.08
CA GLN A 55 -5.17 0.45 -11.96
C GLN A 55 -6.65 0.11 -11.72
N ARG A 56 -6.99 -1.17 -11.60
CA ARG A 56 -8.35 -1.60 -11.26
C ARG A 56 -8.82 -1.02 -9.92
N LYS A 57 -7.94 -1.01 -8.91
CA LYS A 57 -8.23 -0.42 -7.60
C LYS A 57 -8.49 1.08 -7.70
N TYR A 58 -7.67 1.82 -8.43
CA TYR A 58 -7.86 3.27 -8.60
C TYR A 58 -9.12 3.61 -9.40
N ASN A 59 -9.40 2.85 -10.47
CA ASN A 59 -10.63 3.02 -11.23
C ASN A 59 -11.89 2.77 -10.38
N LEU A 60 -11.83 1.80 -9.46
CA LEU A 60 -12.92 1.57 -8.51
C LEU A 60 -13.11 2.76 -7.55
N HIS A 61 -12.02 3.30 -7.00
CA HIS A 61 -12.09 4.50 -6.15
C HIS A 61 -12.63 5.71 -6.91
N LEU A 62 -12.20 5.90 -8.16
CA LEU A 62 -12.69 6.97 -9.02
C LEU A 62 -14.20 6.84 -9.26
N LEU A 63 -14.67 5.65 -9.61
CA LEU A 63 -16.10 5.40 -9.86
C LEU A 63 -16.94 5.63 -8.60
N MET A 64 -16.44 5.20 -7.43
CA MET A 64 -17.10 5.49 -6.15
C MET A 64 -17.15 6.99 -5.85
N GLY A 65 -16.05 7.72 -6.06
CA GLY A 65 -16.00 9.17 -5.84
C GLY A 65 -16.95 9.94 -6.76
N ILE A 66 -17.03 9.56 -8.04
CA ILE A 66 -17.98 10.14 -9.00
C ILE A 66 -19.42 9.84 -8.56
N GLY A 67 -19.73 8.58 -8.25
CA GLY A 67 -21.08 8.18 -7.82
C GLY A 67 -21.53 8.91 -6.55
N PHE A 68 -20.64 9.01 -5.55
CA PHE A 68 -20.91 9.76 -4.32
C PHE A 68 -21.16 11.24 -4.59
N THR A 69 -20.33 11.87 -5.43
CA THR A 69 -20.47 13.31 -5.76
C THR A 69 -21.77 13.58 -6.49
N VAL A 70 -22.07 12.80 -7.53
CA VAL A 70 -23.32 12.93 -8.30
C VAL A 70 -24.53 12.70 -7.41
N GLY A 71 -24.53 11.65 -6.60
CA GLY A 71 -25.61 11.36 -5.66
C GLY A 71 -25.82 12.50 -4.66
N THR A 72 -24.74 13.05 -4.11
CA THR A 72 -24.79 14.20 -3.20
C THR A 72 -25.40 15.43 -3.86
N LEU A 73 -25.02 15.74 -5.11
CA LEU A 73 -25.58 16.88 -5.84
C LEU A 73 -27.07 16.70 -6.13
N ILE A 74 -27.51 15.48 -6.47
CA ILE A 74 -28.93 15.17 -6.69
C ILE A 74 -29.74 15.38 -5.41
N VAL A 75 -29.27 14.83 -4.29
CA VAL A 75 -29.95 14.96 -2.98
C VAL A 75 -29.99 16.42 -2.56
N ALA A 76 -28.89 17.15 -2.69
CA ALA A 76 -28.83 18.57 -2.31
C ALA A 76 -29.70 19.47 -3.20
N LYS A 77 -29.86 19.10 -4.49
CA LYS A 77 -30.84 19.72 -5.38
C LYS A 77 -32.28 19.44 -4.95
N ALA A 78 -32.58 18.17 -4.66
CA ALA A 78 -33.92 17.73 -4.30
C ALA A 78 -34.36 18.27 -2.93
N SER A 79 -33.42 18.47 -1.99
CA SER A 79 -33.69 19.07 -0.69
C SER A 79 -33.86 20.59 -0.73
N GLY A 80 -33.56 21.22 -1.87
CA GLY A 80 -33.59 22.68 -2.01
C GLY A 80 -32.41 23.40 -1.37
N LEU A 81 -31.32 22.69 -1.03
CA LEU A 81 -30.13 23.30 -0.43
C LEU A 81 -29.47 24.34 -1.34
N PHE A 82 -29.49 24.12 -2.66
CA PHE A 82 -29.03 25.12 -3.63
C PHE A 82 -29.92 25.20 -4.86
N HIS A 83 -30.24 26.43 -5.28
CA HIS A 83 -31.03 26.73 -6.47
C HIS A 83 -30.11 27.26 -7.58
N LEU A 84 -30.11 26.61 -8.75
CA LEU A 84 -29.13 26.92 -9.81
C LEU A 84 -29.61 27.94 -10.86
N ASN A 85 -30.71 28.68 -10.62
CA ASN A 85 -31.17 29.82 -11.44
C ASN A 85 -30.95 29.65 -12.97
N TYR A 86 -31.24 28.45 -13.51
CA TYR A 86 -30.90 28.12 -14.89
C TYR A 86 -31.85 28.76 -15.92
N SER A 87 -32.96 29.33 -15.47
CA SER A 87 -33.94 29.99 -16.32
C SER A 87 -33.86 31.50 -16.17
N VAL A 88 -33.90 32.21 -17.30
CA VAL A 88 -34.11 33.66 -17.33
C VAL A 88 -35.51 33.94 -16.77
N PRO A 89 -35.67 34.88 -15.82
CA PRO A 89 -36.99 35.21 -15.27
C PRO A 89 -37.91 35.71 -16.39
N GLN A 90 -39.13 35.17 -16.44
CA GLN A 90 -40.15 35.63 -17.37
C GLN A 90 -40.64 37.01 -16.90
N LEU A 91 -40.73 37.96 -17.84
CA LEU A 91 -41.37 39.25 -17.57
C LEU A 91 -42.86 39.00 -17.33
N LYS A 92 -43.42 39.68 -16.33
CA LYS A 92 -44.84 39.58 -16.01
C LYS A 92 -45.62 40.33 -17.09
N ASP A 93 -46.48 39.63 -17.81
CA ASP A 93 -47.42 40.29 -18.74
C ASP A 93 -48.23 41.32 -17.95
N GLN A 94 -48.17 42.58 -18.38
CA GLN A 94 -48.78 43.74 -17.71
C GLN A 94 -50.30 43.70 -17.75
#